data_AF-A0A7C2G913-F1
#
_entry.id   AF-A0A7C2G913-F1
#
_cell.length_a   1.000
_cell.length_b   1.000
_cell.length_c   1.000
_cell.angle_alpha   90.00
_cell.angle_beta   90.00
_cell.angle_gamma   90.00
#
_symmetry.space_group_name_H-M   'P 1'
#
loop_
_entity.id
_entity.type
_entity.pdbx_description
1 polymer ?
#
loop_
_entity_poly.entity_id
_entity_poly.type
_entity_poly.pdbx_seq_one_letter_code
_entity_poly.pdbx_strand_id
1 'polypeptide(L)' 'MELSAYLIARRIERLGQFGRLPEGGIYRGVYTPAWAEARAEVAAWGRAAGLEVREDAVGNLWLRLEGTEPGP' A
#
# COMPACT_ATOMS: atom_id res chain seq x y z
N MET A 1 10.94 -17.98 2.93
CA MET A 1 10.58 -16.87 2.02
C MET A 1 11.64 -15.80 2.20
N GLU A 2 12.54 -15.65 1.24
CA GLU A 2 13.59 -14.62 1.29
C GLU A 2 13.01 -13.27 0.85
N LEU A 3 13.31 -12.21 1.59
CA LEU A 3 12.91 -10.85 1.25
C LEU A 3 13.82 -10.32 0.14
N SER A 4 13.24 -9.95 -1.01
CA SER A 4 13.99 -9.36 -2.12
C SER A 4 14.21 -7.86 -1.90
N ALA A 5 15.46 -7.47 -1.61
CA ALA A 5 15.85 -6.06 -1.49
C ALA A 5 15.50 -5.25 -2.75
N TYR A 6 15.67 -5.86 -3.93
CA TYR A 6 15.29 -5.25 -5.22
C TYR A 6 13.78 -4.95 -5.30
N LEU A 7 12.94 -5.93 -4.91
CA LEU A 7 11.49 -5.74 -4.95
C LEU A 7 11.03 -4.68 -3.94
N ILE A 8 11.64 -4.64 -2.77
CA ILE A 8 11.38 -3.62 -1.75
C ILE A 8 11.73 -2.23 -2.28
N ALA A 9 12.94 -2.05 -2.82
CA ALA A 9 13.39 -0.78 -3.39
C ALA A 9 12.44 -0.28 -4.49
N ARG A 10 12.04 -1.15 -5.42
CA ARG A 10 11.09 -0.80 -6.48
C ARG A 10 9.72 -0.38 -5.94
N ARG A 11 9.20 -1.04 -4.90
CA ARG A 11 7.93 -0.64 -4.27
C ARG A 11 8.04 0.70 -3.56
N ILE A 12 9.16 0.96 -2.88
CA ILE A 12 9.41 2.26 -2.24
C ILE A 12 9.45 3.37 -3.31
N GLU A 13 10.20 3.17 -4.39
CA GLU A 13 10.30 4.15 -5.50
C GLU A 13 8.95 4.40 -6.17
N ARG A 14 8.17 3.35 -6.41
CA ARG A 14 6.84 3.44 -7.01
C ARG A 14 5.88 4.18 -6.09
N LEU A 15 5.83 3.80 -4.81
CA LEU A 15 4.97 4.48 -3.84
C LEU A 15 5.38 5.94 -3.67
N GLY A 16 6.68 6.24 -3.76
CA GLY A 16 7.21 7.60 -3.65
C GLY A 16 6.80 8.56 -4.77
N GLN A 17 6.23 8.06 -5.88
CA GLN A 17 5.72 8.93 -6.95
C GLN A 17 4.43 9.67 -6.55
N PHE A 18 3.61 9.07 -5.67
CA PHE A 18 2.33 9.65 -5.26
C PHE A 18 2.54 10.76 -4.23
N GLY A 19 2.30 12.01 -4.62
CA GLY A 19 2.55 13.18 -3.79
C GLY A 19 3.98 13.70 -3.83
N ARG A 20 4.78 13.29 -4.82
CA ARG A 20 6.13 13.82 -5.03
C ARG A 20 6.07 15.32 -5.36
N LEU A 21 6.87 16.12 -4.67
CA LEU A 21 6.95 17.56 -4.91
C LEU A 21 8.04 17.89 -5.95
N PRO A 22 7.87 18.96 -6.76
CA PRO A 22 8.87 19.38 -7.75
C PRO A 22 10.27 19.65 -7.18
N GLU A 23 10.32 20.24 -5.99
CA GLU A 23 11.54 20.57 -5.24
C GLU A 23 12.17 19.36 -4.51
N GLY A 24 11.50 18.21 -4.56
CA GLY A 24 11.91 16.99 -3.84
C GLY A 24 11.08 16.75 -2.57
N GLY A 25 11.22 15.54 -2.03
CA GLY A 25 10.37 15.07 -0.93
C GLY A 25 8.97 14.65 -1.39
N ILE A 26 8.10 14.39 -0.42
CA ILE A 26 6.74 13.90 -0.64
C ILE A 26 5.81 14.65 0.32
N TYR A 27 4.71 15.20 -0.21
CA TYR A 27 3.56 15.61 0.58
C TYR A 27 2.35 14.73 0.22
N ARG A 28 1.82 14.04 1.22
CA ARG A 28 0.67 13.14 1.06
C ARG A 28 -0.29 13.32 2.23
N GLY A 29 -0.95 14.48 2.26
CA GLY A 29 -1.96 14.80 3.28
C GLY A 29 -3.14 13.82 3.25
N VAL A 30 -3.73 13.56 4.42
CA VAL A 30 -4.90 12.67 4.53
C VAL A 30 -6.04 13.14 3.61
N TYR A 31 -6.70 12.20 2.93
CA TYR A 31 -7.80 12.43 1.97
C TYR A 31 -7.49 13.32 0.75
N THR A 32 -6.22 13.62 0.49
CA THR A 32 -5.81 14.22 -0.79
C THR A 32 -5.85 13.17 -1.92
N PRO A 33 -5.88 13.59 -3.20
CA PRO A 33 -5.76 12.66 -4.32
C PRO A 33 -4.49 11.79 -4.24
N ALA A 34 -3.35 12.38 -3.90
CA ALA A 34 -2.08 11.65 -3.71
C ALA A 34 -2.18 10.57 -2.62
N TRP A 35 -2.95 10.81 -1.56
CA TRP A 35 -3.22 9.81 -0.52
C TRP A 35 -4.07 8.67 -1.04
N ALA A 36 -5.14 8.99 -1.79
CA ALA A 36 -6.03 7.98 -2.37
C ALA A 36 -5.31 7.10 -3.39
N GLU A 37 -4.52 7.70 -4.29
CA GLU A 37 -3.73 7.01 -5.31
C GLU A 37 -2.68 6.07 -4.70
N ALA A 38 -1.95 6.54 -3.69
CA ALA A 38 -0.92 5.74 -3.05
C ALA A 38 -1.51 4.48 -2.37
N ARG A 39 -2.68 4.61 -1.76
CA ARG A 39 -3.39 3.50 -1.13
C ARG A 39 -3.98 2.56 -2.17
N ALA A 40 -4.49 3.09 -3.28
CA ALA A 40 -4.96 2.27 -4.40
C ALA A 40 -3.83 1.39 -4.98
N GLU A 41 -2.61 1.92 -5.07
CA GLU A 41 -1.42 1.15 -5.49
C GLU A 41 -1.10 0.03 -4.49
N VAL A 42 -1.07 0.31 -3.18
CA VAL A 42 -0.84 -0.72 -2.15
C VAL A 42 -1.94 -1.78 -2.18
N ALA A 43 -3.20 -1.37 -2.31
CA ALA A 43 -4.35 -2.27 -2.46
C ALA A 43 -4.23 -3.18 -3.70
N ALA A 44 -3.73 -2.64 -4.82
CA ALA A 44 -3.47 -3.42 -6.02
C ALA A 44 -2.37 -4.47 -5.80
N TRP A 45 -1.29 -4.12 -5.10
CA TRP A 45 -0.25 -5.10 -4.74
C TRP A 45 -0.79 -6.22 -3.84
N GLY A 46 -1.65 -5.88 -2.88
CA GLY A 46 -2.33 -6.86 -2.02
C GLY A 46 -3.18 -7.84 -2.83
N ARG A 47 -4.06 -7.31 -3.70
CA ARG A 47 -4.88 -8.14 -4.60
C ARG A 47 -4.03 -9.04 -5.50
N ALA A 48 -2.98 -8.50 -6.10
CA ALA A 48 -2.07 -9.27 -6.95
C ALA A 48 -1.30 -10.36 -6.18
N ALA A 49 -1.08 -10.16 -4.88
CA ALA A 49 -0.49 -11.17 -4.00
C ALA A 49 -1.51 -12.18 -3.44
N GLY A 50 -2.79 -12.10 -3.84
CA GLY A 50 -3.85 -12.99 -3.37
C GLY A 50 -4.39 -12.65 -1.98
N LEU A 51 -4.13 -11.43 -1.49
CA LEU A 51 -4.63 -10.97 -0.19
C LEU A 51 -6.06 -10.44 -0.32
N GLU A 52 -6.86 -10.65 0.72
CA GLU A 52 -8.14 -9.96 0.88
C GLU A 52 -7.87 -8.49 1.21
N VAL A 53 -8.47 -7.58 0.43
CA VAL A 53 -8.26 -6.14 0.59
C VAL A 53 -9.58 -5.47 0.98
N ARG A 54 -9.56 -4.78 2.12
CA ARG A 54 -10.72 -4.04 2.63
C ARG A 54 -10.32 -2.68 3.19
N GLU A 55 -11.26 -1.75 3.17
CA GLU A 55 -11.14 -0.43 3.77
C GLU A 55 -12.26 -0.26 4.80
N ASP A 56 -11.96 0.37 5.93
CA ASP A 56 -12.97 0.68 6.95
C ASP A 56 -13.59 2.08 6.78
N ALA A 57 -14.56 2.42 7.62
CA ALA A 57 -15.35 3.66 7.50
C ALA A 57 -14.54 4.95 7.66
N VAL A 58 -13.33 4.90 8.24
CA VAL A 58 -12.45 6.05 8.42
C VAL A 58 -11.26 6.03 7.45
N GLY A 59 -11.19 5.01 6.60
CA GLY A 59 -10.14 4.86 5.63
C GLY A 59 -8.86 4.30 6.22
N ASN A 60 -8.88 3.24 7.03
CA ASN A 60 -7.72 2.35 7.15
C ASN A 60 -7.76 1.29 6.04
N LEU A 61 -6.63 1.04 5.39
CA LEU A 61 -6.51 0.01 4.36
C LEU A 61 -5.90 -1.27 4.97
N TRP A 62 -6.63 -2.37 4.85
CA TRP A 62 -6.23 -3.69 5.36
C TRP A 62 -5.94 -4.64 4.20
N LEU A 63 -4.80 -5.33 4.27
CA LEU A 63 -4.40 -6.42 3.37
C LEU A 63 -4.24 -7.68 4.23
N ARG A 64 -5.16 -8.64 4.11
CA ARG A 64 -5.23 -9.83 4.96
C ARG A 64 -4.82 -11.08 4.18
N LEU A 65 -3.90 -11.85 4.78
CA LEU A 65 -3.68 -13.24 4.43
C LEU A 65 -4.46 -14.09 5.44
N GLU A 66 -5.37 -14.93 4.96
CA GLU A 66 -6.16 -15.79 5.85
C GLU A 66 -5.27 -16.84 6.52
N GLY A 67 -5.50 -17.07 7.82
CA GLY A 67 -4.84 -18.15 8.55
C GLY A 67 -5.36 -19.52 8.12
N THR A 68 -4.60 -20.57 8.40
CA THR A 68 -5.03 -21.95 8.13
C THR A 68 -5.98 -22.50 9.20
N GLU A 69 -6.05 -21.85 10.35
CA GLU A 69 -6.90 -22.21 11.48
C GLU A 69 -7.72 -20.97 11.91
N PRO A 70 -8.97 -21.15 12.38
CA PRO A 70 -9.75 -20.06 12.92
C PRO A 70 -9.06 -19.48 14.18
N GLY A 71 -9.21 -18.18 14.38
CA GLY A 71 -8.83 -17.54 15.64
C GLY A 71 -9.67 -18.07 16.82
N PRO A 72 -9.21 -17.85 18.07
CA PRO A 72 -9.93 -18.25 19.27
C PRO A 72 -11.33 -17.62 19.38
#